data_AF-A0A3B4FJR0-F1
#
_entry.id   AF-A0A3B4FJR0-F1
#
_cell.length_a   1.000
_cell.length_b   1.000
_cell.length_c   1.000
_cell.angle_alpha   90.00
_cell.angle_beta   90.00
_cell.angle_gamma   90.00
#
_symmetry.space_group_name_H-M   'P 1'
#
loop_
_entity.id
_entity.type
_entity.pdbx_description
1 polymer ?
#
loop_
_entity_poly.entity_id
_entity_poly.type
_entity_poly.pdbx_seq_one_letter_code
_entity_poly.pdbx_strand_id
1 'polypeptide(L)'
;SANIWWQPSDGAVLYITVLTASSGHTASCTTNQTSCQPRPLRCGEEYNVTVKAVGETCNSSSQMTGYLTTPCVPTNVSIHYNLSTARVMWNTARGAASYSVQAVSDRNLTVACNTSNTHCSLTALQCSHTYSITVMTQSLACNNTVSSAPYRLVTPCPPTNVQAS
;
A
#
# COMPACT_ATOMS: atom_id res chain seq x y z
N SER A 1 2.28 1.03 -10.39
CA SER A 1 2.61 2.34 -10.99
C SER A 1 2.54 3.40 -9.90
N ALA A 2 3.20 4.54 -10.05
CA ALA A 2 3.14 5.63 -9.07
C ALA A 2 3.03 6.96 -9.80
N ASN A 3 2.23 7.88 -9.27
CA ASN A 3 2.05 9.19 -9.89
C ASN A 3 3.00 10.20 -9.28
N ILE A 4 3.73 10.91 -10.13
CA ILE A 4 4.81 11.81 -9.76
C ILE A 4 4.47 13.18 -10.31
N TRP A 5 4.66 14.20 -9.48
CA TRP A 5 4.28 15.59 -9.78
C TRP A 5 5.44 16.52 -9.41
N TRP A 6 5.56 17.59 -10.16
CA TRP A 6 6.58 18.61 -9.96
C TRP A 6 6.02 20.00 -10.28
N GLN A 7 6.80 21.04 -9.98
CA GLN A 7 6.47 22.41 -10.38
C GLN A 7 6.87 22.65 -11.84
N PRO A 8 6.15 23.51 -12.59
CA PRO A 8 6.55 23.87 -13.95
C PRO A 8 7.93 24.53 -13.96
N SER A 9 8.72 24.25 -15.00
CA SER A 9 9.96 24.94 -15.32
C SER A 9 9.74 25.87 -16.51
N ASP A 10 10.19 27.12 -16.40
CA ASP A 10 10.11 28.10 -17.49
C ASP A 10 10.90 27.62 -18.71
N GLY A 11 10.32 27.76 -19.90
CA GLY A 11 10.93 27.36 -21.17
C GLY A 11 10.96 25.84 -21.43
N ALA A 12 10.39 25.01 -20.55
CA ALA A 12 10.31 23.57 -20.76
C ALA A 12 9.16 23.21 -21.72
N VAL A 13 9.48 22.47 -22.78
CA VAL A 13 8.51 21.96 -23.76
C VAL A 13 8.01 20.58 -23.34
N LEU A 14 8.89 19.77 -22.76
CA LEU A 14 8.56 18.43 -22.28
C LEU A 14 9.39 18.05 -21.06
N TYR A 15 8.91 17.05 -20.33
CA TYR A 15 9.57 16.45 -19.18
C TYR A 15 9.78 14.97 -19.43
N ILE A 16 10.98 14.49 -19.09
CA ILE A 16 11.35 13.08 -19.11
C ILE A 16 11.60 12.66 -17.66
N THR A 17 10.79 11.73 -17.17
CA THR A 17 10.94 11.16 -15.84
C THR A 17 11.53 9.76 -15.95
N VAL A 18 12.61 9.49 -15.21
CA VAL A 18 13.29 8.20 -15.16
C VAL A 18 13.43 7.76 -13.71
N LEU A 19 12.99 6.54 -13.43
CA LEU A 19 13.10 5.87 -12.15
C LEU A 19 14.15 4.78 -12.28
N THR A 20 15.09 4.74 -11.34
CA THR A 20 16.18 3.77 -11.31
C THR A 20 16.22 3.12 -9.94
N ALA A 21 16.00 1.80 -9.87
CA ALA A 21 16.17 1.04 -8.64
C ALA A 21 17.62 0.57 -8.49
N SER A 22 18.03 0.30 -7.25
CA SER A 22 19.32 -0.32 -6.93
C SER A 22 19.50 -1.70 -7.57
N SER A 23 18.40 -2.38 -7.92
CA SER A 23 18.40 -3.65 -8.65
C SER A 23 18.77 -3.50 -10.14
N GLY A 24 18.88 -2.27 -10.65
CA GLY A 24 19.03 -1.96 -12.07
C GLY A 24 17.71 -1.91 -12.84
N HIS A 25 16.56 -2.17 -12.21
CA HIS A 25 15.25 -1.98 -12.86
C HIS A 25 15.01 -0.49 -13.11
N THR A 26 14.60 -0.16 -14.33
CA THR A 26 14.29 1.22 -14.71
C THR A 26 12.88 1.35 -15.28
N ALA A 27 12.22 2.46 -14.96
CA ALA A 27 10.94 2.83 -15.56
C ALA A 27 10.98 4.29 -15.96
N SER A 28 10.42 4.64 -17.12
CA SER A 28 10.42 6.01 -17.59
C SER A 28 9.08 6.41 -18.16
N CYS A 29 8.83 7.72 -18.20
CA CYS A 29 7.69 8.28 -18.92
C CYS A 29 8.01 9.70 -19.38
N THR A 30 7.36 10.12 -20.45
CA THR A 30 7.53 11.44 -21.05
C THR A 30 6.18 12.13 -21.09
N THR A 31 6.13 13.40 -20.69
CA THR A 31 4.90 14.19 -20.62
C THR A 31 5.19 15.65 -20.95
N ASN A 32 4.20 16.39 -21.46
CA ASN A 32 4.24 17.84 -21.57
C ASN A 32 3.57 18.54 -20.36
N GLN A 33 3.02 17.75 -19.43
CA GLN A 33 2.41 18.24 -18.20
C GLN A 33 3.41 18.16 -17.04
N THR A 34 3.02 18.68 -15.88
CA THR A 34 3.82 18.62 -14.65
C THR A 34 3.57 17.35 -13.82
N SER A 35 3.00 16.32 -14.44
CA SER A 35 2.79 15.02 -13.80
C SER A 35 2.95 13.86 -14.77
N CYS A 36 3.47 12.74 -14.27
CA CYS A 36 3.70 11.56 -15.07
C CYS A 36 3.66 10.30 -14.22
N GLN A 37 3.29 9.18 -14.87
CA GLN A 37 3.12 7.90 -14.21
C GLN A 37 4.02 6.82 -14.83
N PRO A 38 5.26 6.65 -14.36
CA PRO A 38 6.17 5.61 -14.83
C PRO A 38 5.62 4.19 -14.59
N ARG A 39 5.75 3.32 -15.60
CA ARG A 39 5.32 1.92 -15.57
C ARG A 39 6.24 1.04 -16.44
N PRO A 40 6.43 -0.25 -16.13
CA PRO A 40 6.02 -0.94 -14.90
C PRO A 40 6.99 -0.68 -13.73
N LEU A 41 6.46 -0.60 -12.52
CA LEU A 41 7.25 -0.53 -11.28
C LEU A 41 7.20 -1.89 -10.59
N ARG A 42 8.32 -2.29 -9.97
CA ARG A 42 8.38 -3.46 -9.10
C ARG A 42 8.11 -3.00 -7.67
N CYS A 43 7.25 -3.73 -6.96
CA CYS A 43 7.00 -3.44 -5.56
C CYS A 43 8.21 -3.84 -4.70
N GLY A 44 8.37 -3.17 -3.57
CA GLY A 44 9.41 -3.41 -2.58
C GLY A 44 10.79 -2.85 -2.95
N GLU A 45 10.92 -2.24 -4.14
CA GLU A 45 12.14 -1.55 -4.54
C GLU A 45 12.05 -0.06 -4.22
N GLU A 46 13.19 0.49 -3.83
CA GLU A 46 13.42 1.93 -3.71
C GLU A 46 13.97 2.44 -5.05
N TYR A 47 13.28 3.42 -5.62
CA TYR A 47 13.62 4.06 -6.88
C TYR A 47 14.16 5.46 -6.64
N ASN A 48 15.30 5.77 -7.23
CA ASN A 48 15.73 7.15 -7.45
C ASN A 48 14.96 7.72 -8.64
N VAL A 49 14.19 8.77 -8.38
CA VAL A 49 13.37 9.49 -9.36
C VAL A 49 14.19 10.65 -9.90
N THR A 50 14.38 10.71 -11.21
CA THR A 50 14.99 11.86 -11.91
C THR A 50 13.97 12.45 -12.87
N VAL A 51 13.66 13.74 -12.74
CA VAL A 51 12.82 14.48 -13.69
C VAL A 51 13.71 15.45 -14.45
N LYS A 52 13.77 15.31 -15.78
CA LYS A 52 14.52 16.21 -16.67
C LYS A 52 13.55 17.10 -17.45
N ALA A 53 13.67 18.41 -17.30
CA ALA A 53 13.00 19.37 -18.16
C ALA A 53 13.81 19.56 -19.45
N VAL A 54 13.13 19.61 -20.59
CA VAL A 54 13.75 19.77 -21.91
C VAL A 54 13.09 20.96 -22.62
N GLY A 55 13.90 21.98 -22.90
CA GLY A 55 13.48 23.15 -23.69
C GLY A 55 13.63 22.96 -25.20
N GLU A 56 13.36 24.02 -25.97
CA GLU A 56 13.44 24.00 -27.44
C GLU A 56 14.86 23.76 -27.96
N THR A 57 15.88 24.19 -27.20
CA THR A 57 17.29 23.94 -27.52
C THR A 57 17.84 22.83 -26.63
N CYS A 58 18.53 21.84 -27.22
CA CYS A 58 19.06 20.67 -26.49
C CYS A 58 20.01 21.01 -25.33
N ASN A 59 20.59 22.23 -25.31
CA ASN A 59 21.45 22.69 -24.22
C ASN A 59 20.69 23.21 -22.99
N SER A 60 19.37 23.42 -23.09
CA SER A 60 18.52 23.87 -21.98
C SER A 60 17.83 22.68 -21.31
N SER A 61 18.52 22.07 -20.34
CA SER A 61 17.89 21.04 -19.50
C SER A 61 18.24 21.20 -18.03
N SER A 62 17.24 21.00 -17.17
CA SER A 62 17.38 21.01 -15.71
C SER A 62 16.90 19.67 -15.15
N GLN A 63 17.40 19.28 -13.98
CA GLN A 63 17.08 17.99 -13.35
C GLN A 63 16.80 18.15 -11.86
N MET A 64 15.83 17.38 -11.36
CA MET A 64 15.56 17.23 -9.93
C MET A 64 15.53 15.74 -9.57
N THR A 65 16.00 15.42 -8.36
CA THR A 65 16.03 14.05 -7.83
C THR A 65 15.12 13.87 -6.61
N GLY A 66 14.65 12.65 -6.40
CA GLY A 66 13.83 12.25 -5.26
C GLY A 66 13.82 10.73 -5.09
N TYR A 67 13.09 10.23 -4.10
CA TYR A 67 13.00 8.80 -3.83
C TYR A 67 11.54 8.34 -3.80
N LEU A 68 11.30 7.14 -4.32
CA LEU A 68 10.00 6.49 -4.32
C LEU A 68 10.13 5.03 -3.95
N THR A 69 9.36 4.61 -2.95
CA THR A 69 9.22 3.20 -2.59
C THR A 69 7.74 2.82 -2.65
N THR A 70 7.42 1.76 -3.39
CA THR A 70 6.05 1.21 -3.42
C THR A 70 6.05 -0.11 -2.65
N PRO A 71 5.31 -0.25 -1.55
CA PRO A 71 5.32 -1.48 -0.78
C PRO A 71 4.63 -2.61 -1.57
N CYS A 72 5.05 -3.85 -1.35
CA CYS A 72 4.36 -5.01 -1.90
C CYS A 72 3.06 -5.30 -1.16
N VAL A 73 2.12 -5.95 -1.84
CA VAL A 73 0.89 -6.42 -1.23
C VAL A 73 1.22 -7.50 -0.18
N PRO A 74 0.65 -7.44 1.04
CA PRO A 74 0.75 -8.51 2.01
C PRO A 74 0.21 -9.83 1.44
N THR A 75 0.95 -10.91 1.62
CA THR A 75 0.54 -12.24 1.17
C THR A 75 0.34 -13.19 2.35
N ASN A 76 -0.38 -14.30 2.11
CA ASN A 76 -0.59 -15.35 3.10
C ASN A 76 -1.30 -14.84 4.36
N VAL A 77 -2.37 -14.07 4.17
CA VAL A 77 -3.20 -13.56 5.27
C VAL A 77 -3.92 -14.74 5.93
N SER A 78 -3.70 -14.91 7.23
CA SER A 78 -4.34 -15.92 8.07
C SER A 78 -4.93 -15.27 9.32
N ILE A 79 -6.01 -15.86 9.83
CA ILE A 79 -6.76 -15.30 10.96
C ILE A 79 -7.06 -16.40 11.98
N HIS A 80 -6.68 -16.14 13.23
CA HIS A 80 -7.13 -16.92 14.38
C HIS A 80 -8.15 -16.11 15.16
N TYR A 81 -9.40 -16.60 15.16
CA TYR A 81 -10.49 -15.97 15.87
C TYR A 81 -10.76 -16.70 17.20
N ASN A 82 -10.88 -15.92 18.27
CA ASN A 82 -11.25 -16.38 19.59
C ASN A 82 -12.27 -15.40 20.19
N LEU A 83 -13.55 -15.77 20.13
CA LEU A 83 -14.71 -15.08 20.72
C LEU A 83 -14.92 -13.63 20.29
N SER A 84 -14.11 -12.69 20.77
CA SER A 84 -14.22 -11.27 20.46
C SER A 84 -12.92 -10.72 19.86
N THR A 85 -11.91 -11.56 19.69
CA THR A 85 -10.59 -11.17 19.23
C THR A 85 -10.20 -11.97 17.99
N ALA A 86 -9.81 -11.27 16.92
CA ALA A 86 -9.26 -11.87 15.71
C ALA A 86 -7.79 -11.46 15.57
N ARG A 87 -6.89 -12.44 15.71
CA ARG A 87 -5.46 -12.27 15.46
C ARG A 87 -5.18 -12.51 13.99
N VAL A 88 -4.84 -11.45 13.28
CA VAL A 88 -4.53 -11.44 11.84
C VAL A 88 -3.03 -11.49 11.67
N MET A 89 -2.55 -12.34 10.77
CA MET A 89 -1.12 -12.56 10.51
C MET A 89 -0.88 -12.65 9.00
N TRP A 90 0.29 -12.21 8.55
CA TRP A 90 0.66 -12.18 7.14
C TRP A 90 2.18 -12.34 6.98
N ASN A 91 2.65 -12.54 5.74
CA ASN A 91 4.07 -12.52 5.44
C ASN A 91 4.59 -11.08 5.32
N THR A 92 5.85 -10.85 5.68
CA THR A 92 6.51 -9.55 5.50
C THR A 92 6.42 -9.07 4.05
N ALA A 93 5.86 -7.89 3.84
CA ALA A 93 5.80 -7.25 2.54
C ALA A 93 7.03 -6.36 2.33
N ARG A 94 7.76 -6.58 1.22
CA ARG A 94 8.94 -5.76 0.93
C ARG A 94 8.55 -4.30 0.71
N GLY A 95 9.37 -3.38 1.23
CA GLY A 95 9.11 -1.93 1.16
C GLY A 95 8.01 -1.42 2.08
N ALA A 96 7.37 -2.30 2.88
CA ALA A 96 6.43 -1.87 3.92
C ALA A 96 7.20 -1.45 5.17
N ALA A 97 6.87 -0.27 5.69
CA ALA A 97 7.40 0.24 6.95
C ALA A 97 6.46 -0.02 8.13
N SER A 98 5.16 -0.02 7.85
CA SER A 98 4.10 -0.37 8.81
C SER A 98 2.93 -1.02 8.10
N TYR A 99 2.06 -1.63 8.89
CA TYR A 99 0.84 -2.27 8.46
C TYR A 99 -0.35 -1.71 9.23
N SER A 100 -1.48 -1.59 8.55
CA SER A 100 -2.78 -1.36 9.16
C SER A 100 -3.73 -2.47 8.74
N VAL A 101 -4.53 -2.97 9.68
CA VAL A 101 -5.56 -3.95 9.43
C VAL A 101 -6.90 -3.30 9.69
N GLN A 102 -7.85 -3.50 8.77
CA GLN A 102 -9.22 -3.01 8.91
C GLN A 102 -10.19 -4.17 8.73
N ALA A 103 -11.19 -4.24 9.59
CA ALA A 103 -12.29 -5.19 9.53
C ALA A 103 -13.59 -4.41 9.45
N VAL A 104 -14.35 -4.59 8.37
CA VAL A 104 -15.65 -3.95 8.15
C VAL A 104 -16.74 -5.01 8.25
N SER A 105 -17.69 -4.86 9.18
CA SER A 105 -18.82 -5.78 9.30
C SER A 105 -19.90 -5.53 8.24
N ASP A 106 -20.83 -6.47 8.12
CA ASP A 106 -22.07 -6.34 7.34
C ASP A 106 -22.96 -5.16 7.76
N ARG A 107 -22.73 -4.59 8.96
CA ARG A 107 -23.40 -3.39 9.48
C ARG A 107 -22.54 -2.12 9.38
N ASN A 108 -21.46 -2.15 8.58
CA ASN A 108 -20.49 -1.06 8.46
C ASN A 108 -19.77 -0.68 9.77
N LEU A 109 -19.75 -1.57 10.77
CA LEU A 109 -18.90 -1.38 11.95
C LEU A 109 -17.45 -1.65 11.53
N THR A 110 -16.58 -0.67 11.79
CA THR A 110 -15.17 -0.76 11.44
C THR A 110 -14.33 -0.95 12.68
N VAL A 111 -13.52 -2.01 12.70
CA VAL A 111 -12.49 -2.26 13.71
C VAL A 111 -11.14 -2.22 13.00
N ALA A 112 -10.16 -1.53 13.58
CA ALA A 112 -8.85 -1.41 12.96
C ALA A 112 -7.72 -1.51 13.99
N CYS A 113 -6.54 -1.91 13.53
CA CYS A 113 -5.34 -1.93 14.34
C CYS A 113 -4.10 -1.69 13.48
N ASN A 114 -3.06 -1.08 14.07
CA ASN A 114 -1.81 -0.74 13.39
C ASN A 114 -0.63 -1.43 14.06
N THR A 115 0.38 -1.81 13.27
CA THR A 115 1.55 -2.53 13.75
C THR A 115 2.74 -2.34 12.82
N SER A 116 3.96 -2.43 13.33
CA SER A 116 5.17 -2.59 12.51
C SER A 116 5.55 -4.06 12.31
N ASN A 117 4.92 -4.97 13.06
CA ASN A 117 5.13 -6.41 12.97
C ASN A 117 4.23 -7.03 11.87
N THR A 118 4.39 -8.33 11.64
CA THR A 118 3.60 -9.11 10.68
C THR A 118 2.31 -9.69 11.26
N HIS A 119 1.83 -9.13 12.37
CA HIS A 119 0.60 -9.54 13.02
C HIS A 119 -0.06 -8.39 13.78
N CYS A 120 -1.39 -8.45 13.87
CA CYS A 120 -2.20 -7.47 14.57
C CYS A 120 -3.48 -8.12 15.12
N SER A 121 -3.94 -7.65 16.28
CA SER A 121 -5.15 -8.20 16.92
C SER A 121 -6.27 -7.18 16.85
N LEU A 122 -7.36 -7.56 16.21
CA LEU A 122 -8.61 -6.83 16.22
C LEU A 122 -9.41 -7.31 17.43
N THR A 123 -9.80 -6.38 18.30
CA THR A 123 -10.57 -6.67 19.52
C THR A 123 -11.99 -6.13 19.42
N ALA A 124 -12.89 -6.62 20.28
CA ALA A 124 -14.29 -6.20 20.31
C ALA A 124 -15.07 -6.50 19.01
N LEU A 125 -14.75 -7.62 18.34
CA LEU A 125 -15.62 -8.15 17.29
C LEU A 125 -16.93 -8.67 17.92
N GLN A 126 -18.04 -8.34 17.28
CA GLN A 126 -19.37 -8.81 17.67
C GLN A 126 -19.64 -10.16 17.00
N CYS A 127 -20.22 -11.10 17.74
CA CYS A 127 -20.64 -12.37 17.16
C CYS A 127 -21.90 -12.21 16.30
N SER A 128 -22.22 -13.22 15.49
CA SER A 128 -23.27 -13.22 14.45
C SER A 128 -23.09 -12.17 13.34
N HIS A 129 -21.84 -11.79 13.06
CA HIS A 129 -21.49 -10.89 11.97
C HIS A 129 -20.53 -11.53 10.97
N THR A 130 -20.50 -10.95 9.78
CA THR A 130 -19.48 -11.26 8.77
C THR A 130 -18.59 -10.04 8.60
N TYR A 131 -17.30 -10.21 8.84
CA TYR A 131 -16.30 -9.17 8.68
C TYR A 131 -15.50 -9.38 7.40
N SER A 132 -15.32 -8.30 6.64
CA SER A 132 -14.38 -8.21 5.54
C SER A 132 -13.09 -7.58 6.06
N ILE A 133 -12.02 -8.37 6.13
CA ILE A 133 -10.74 -7.99 6.73
C ILE A 133 -9.72 -7.72 5.64
N THR A 134 -9.11 -6.53 5.66
CA THR A 134 -8.06 -6.11 4.73
C THR A 134 -6.79 -5.73 5.48
N VAL A 135 -5.64 -6.17 4.96
CA VAL A 135 -4.32 -5.77 5.46
C VAL A 135 -3.74 -4.78 4.46
N MET A 136 -3.37 -3.60 4.94
CA MET A 136 -2.79 -2.52 4.17
C MET A 136 -1.34 -2.28 4.61
N THR A 137 -0.45 -2.07 3.66
CA THR A 137 0.94 -1.66 3.94
C THR A 137 1.10 -0.17 3.73
N GLN A 138 1.95 0.45 4.53
CA GLN A 138 2.33 1.85 4.37
C GLN A 138 3.85 1.93 4.14
N SER A 139 4.25 2.72 3.14
CA SER A 139 5.66 3.06 2.88
C SER A 139 6.02 4.42 3.48
N LEU A 140 7.28 4.59 3.91
CA LEU A 140 7.81 5.85 4.45
C LEU A 140 7.82 7.01 3.43
N ALA A 141 8.00 6.72 2.15
CA ALA A 141 8.32 7.75 1.15
C ALA A 141 7.09 8.50 0.59
N CYS A 142 5.90 7.88 0.52
CA CYS A 142 4.78 8.44 -0.26
C CYS A 142 3.36 8.25 0.30
N ASN A 143 3.13 7.82 1.55
CA ASN A 143 1.79 7.43 2.03
C ASN A 143 1.03 6.48 1.07
N ASN A 144 1.75 5.81 0.17
CA ASN A 144 1.16 4.88 -0.78
C ASN A 144 0.74 3.64 0.01
N THR A 145 -0.53 3.30 -0.11
CA THR A 145 -1.09 2.10 0.49
C THR A 145 -1.39 1.08 -0.59
N VAL A 146 -1.00 -0.16 -0.33
CA VAL A 146 -1.51 -1.31 -1.08
C VAL A 146 -2.22 -2.24 -0.12
N SER A 147 -3.34 -2.79 -0.57
CA SER A 147 -4.21 -3.64 0.22
C SER A 147 -4.17 -5.09 -0.27
N SER A 148 -4.27 -6.02 0.67
CA SER A 148 -4.53 -7.42 0.37
C SER A 148 -5.94 -7.60 -0.21
N ALA A 149 -6.19 -8.76 -0.83
CA ALA A 149 -7.56 -9.21 -1.04
C ALA A 149 -8.31 -9.28 0.30
N PRO A 150 -9.62 -9.01 0.32
CA PRO A 150 -10.42 -9.10 1.53
C PRO A 150 -10.54 -10.56 1.99
N TYR A 151 -10.30 -10.79 3.27
CA TYR A 151 -10.57 -12.05 3.94
C TYR A 151 -11.94 -12.01 4.61
N ARG A 152 -12.77 -13.01 4.34
CA ARG A 152 -14.12 -13.10 4.91
C ARG A 152 -14.10 -13.92 6.20
N LEU A 153 -14.31 -13.26 7.33
CA LEU A 153 -14.42 -13.88 8.65
C LEU A 153 -15.89 -13.94 9.10
N VAL A 154 -16.37 -15.12 9.48
CA VAL A 154 -17.67 -15.30 10.12
C VAL A 154 -17.44 -15.53 11.61
N THR A 155 -18.15 -14.79 12.46
CA THR A 155 -17.96 -14.83 13.92
C THR A 155 -19.17 -15.49 14.59
N PRO A 156 -19.20 -16.82 14.78
CA PRO A 156 -20.34 -17.49 15.43
C PRO A 156 -20.47 -17.09 16.90
N CYS A 157 -21.69 -16.95 17.40
CA CYS A 157 -21.92 -16.75 18.83
C CYS A 157 -21.73 -18.08 19.59
N PRO A 158 -21.20 -18.04 20.83
CA PRO A 158 -21.16 -19.22 21.69
C PRO A 158 -22.57 -19.80 21.91
N PRO A 159 -22.71 -21.13 21.99
CA PRO A 159 -23.98 -21.75 22.32
C PRO A 159 -24.41 -21.37 23.74
N THR A 160 -25.71 -21.18 23.94
CA THR A 160 -26.32 -20.92 25.25
C THR A 160 -27.24 -22.09 25.64
N ASN A 161 -27.51 -22.27 26.94
CA ASN A 161 -28.45 -23.28 27.47
C ASN A 161 -28.13 -24.75 27.11
N VAL A 162 -26.86 -25.17 27.30
CA VAL A 162 -26.50 -26.59 27.17
C VAL A 162 -27.16 -27.39 28.30
N GLN A 163 -28.04 -28.33 27.93
CA GLN A 163 -28.72 -29.24 28.86
C GLN A 163 -28.37 -30.69 28.49
N ALA A 164 -28.20 -31.55 29.50
CA ALA A 164 -28.02 -32.99 29.34
C ALA A 164 -29.28 -33.70 29.86
N SER A 165 -29.75 -34.72 29.13
CA SER A 165 -30.87 -35.58 29.49
C SER A 165 -30.42 -36.76 30.35
#